data_AF-A0A2V9KHB1-F1
#
_entry.id   AF-A0A2V9KHB1-F1
#
_cell.length_a   1.000
_cell.length_b   1.000
_cell.length_c   1.000
_cell.angle_alpha   90.00
_cell.angle_beta   90.00
_cell.angle_gamma   90.00
#
_symmetry.space_group_name_H-M   'P 1'
#
loop_
_entity.id
_entity.type
_entity.pdbx_description
1 polymer ?
#
loop_
_entity_poly.entity_id
_entity_poly.type
_entity_poly.pdbx_seq_one_letter_code
_entity_poly.pdbx_strand_id
1 'polypeptide(L)'
;MKKTRRKKAPSAESIAQLADEGKDISRYFTNRGGMRQPIQRVNLDLTADMLQELDQAASALNVSRQAVIKVFIRQALDQHHLAQKARRAV
;
A
#
# COMPACT_ATOMS: atom_id res chain seq x y z
N MET A 1 -6.13 -38.64 31.34
CA MET A 1 -6.20 -37.85 30.09
C MET A 1 -4.79 -37.42 29.70
N LYS A 2 -4.22 -37.95 28.60
CA LYS A 2 -2.84 -37.60 28.17
C LYS A 2 -2.86 -36.23 27.48
N LYS A 3 -2.19 -35.23 28.06
CA LYS A 3 -2.03 -33.90 27.44
C LYS A 3 -1.10 -34.05 26.23
N THR A 4 -1.64 -33.89 25.02
CA THR A 4 -0.84 -33.87 23.79
C THR A 4 0.01 -32.60 23.76
N ARG A 5 1.33 -32.78 23.82
CA ARG A 5 2.31 -31.69 23.75
C ARG A 5 2.22 -31.05 22.37
N ARG A 6 1.76 -29.79 22.29
CA ARG A 6 1.77 -29.01 21.04
C ARG A 6 3.21 -28.92 20.53
N LYS A 7 3.46 -29.42 19.31
CA LYS A 7 4.76 -29.27 18.64
C LYS A 7 5.03 -27.78 18.44
N LYS A 8 6.25 -27.34 18.77
CA LYS A 8 6.70 -25.95 18.50
C LYS A 8 6.60 -25.70 16.99
N ALA A 9 6.13 -24.52 16.61
CA ALA A 9 6.17 -24.09 15.22
C ALA A 9 7.64 -24.07 14.74
N PRO A 10 7.92 -24.48 13.48
CA PRO A 10 9.27 -24.40 12.93
C PRO A 10 9.76 -22.96 12.87
N SER A 11 11.07 -22.76 12.94
CA SER A 11 11.70 -21.44 12.78
C SER A 11 11.59 -20.96 11.34
N ALA A 12 11.71 -19.65 11.13
CA ALA A 12 11.75 -19.06 9.79
C ALA A 12 12.90 -19.62 8.95
N GLU A 13 14.09 -19.79 9.54
CA GLU A 13 15.26 -20.38 8.89
C GLU A 13 15.00 -21.82 8.41
N SER A 14 14.30 -22.64 9.23
CA SER A 14 13.95 -24.00 8.83
C SER A 14 12.97 -24.04 7.66
N ILE A 15 12.03 -23.08 7.61
CA ILE A 15 11.10 -22.95 6.47
C ILE A 15 11.84 -22.48 5.21
N ALA A 16 12.80 -21.56 5.34
CA ALA A 16 13.63 -21.09 4.23
C ALA A 16 14.45 -22.23 3.62
N GLN A 17 15.10 -23.04 4.45
CA GLN A 17 15.86 -24.20 3.98
C GLN A 17 14.98 -25.23 3.23
N LEU A 18 13.74 -25.47 3.69
CA LEU A 18 12.80 -26.34 2.98
C LEU A 18 12.46 -25.79 1.58
N ALA A 19 12.31 -24.46 1.45
CA ALA A 19 12.10 -23.82 0.16
C ALA A 19 13.32 -23.93 -0.76
N ASP A 20 14.53 -23.72 -0.23
CA ASP A 20 15.78 -23.85 -1.00
C ASP A 20 16.00 -25.28 -1.52
N GLU A 21 15.55 -26.28 -0.76
CA GLU A 21 15.52 -27.69 -1.16
C GLU A 21 14.40 -28.03 -2.17
N GLY A 22 13.60 -27.04 -2.60
CA GLY A 22 12.49 -27.21 -3.54
C GLY A 22 11.26 -27.91 -2.95
N LYS A 23 11.14 -27.98 -1.61
CA LYS A 23 9.99 -28.60 -0.95
C LYS A 23 8.83 -27.61 -0.85
N ASP A 24 7.60 -28.14 -0.92
CA ASP A 24 6.40 -27.33 -0.75
C ASP A 24 6.28 -26.78 0.69
N ILE A 25 6.33 -25.44 0.78
CA ILE A 25 6.19 -24.67 2.03
C ILE A 25 4.85 -23.93 2.12
N SER A 26 3.91 -24.16 1.20
CA SER A 26 2.61 -23.47 1.12
C SER A 26 1.82 -23.51 2.43
N ARG A 27 1.92 -24.61 3.19
CA ARG A 27 1.29 -24.79 4.52
C ARG A 27 1.73 -23.78 5.58
N TYR A 28 2.86 -23.09 5.38
CA TYR A 28 3.37 -22.06 6.29
C TYR A 28 2.92 -20.65 5.90
N PHE A 29 2.34 -20.47 4.71
CA PHE A 29 1.76 -19.20 4.29
C PHE A 29 0.33 -19.05 4.81
N THR A 30 0.03 -17.91 5.40
CA THR A 30 -1.36 -17.57 5.80
C THR A 30 -2.19 -17.06 4.62
N ASN A 31 -1.53 -16.67 3.52
CA ASN A 31 -2.11 -15.98 2.36
C ASN A 31 -3.00 -14.77 2.72
N ARG A 32 -2.79 -14.18 3.91
CA ARG A 32 -3.52 -12.99 4.39
C ARG A 32 -2.86 -11.67 3.97
N GLY A 33 -1.64 -11.74 3.42
CA GLY A 33 -0.96 -10.58 2.86
C GLY A 33 -1.55 -10.22 1.51
N GLY A 34 -2.08 -9.02 1.36
CA GLY A 34 -2.46 -8.49 0.05
C GLY A 34 -1.21 -8.13 -0.75
N MET A 35 -1.07 -8.70 -1.94
CA MET A 35 -0.01 -8.28 -2.87
C MET A 35 -0.31 -6.83 -3.28
N ARG A 36 0.59 -5.89 -2.94
CA ARG A 36 0.44 -4.51 -3.43
C ARG A 36 0.75 -4.51 -4.91
N GLN A 37 -0.14 -3.92 -5.69
CA GLN A 37 0.10 -3.73 -7.11
C GLN A 37 1.38 -2.92 -7.33
N PRO A 38 2.15 -3.22 -8.39
CA PRO A 38 3.33 -2.43 -8.74
C PRO A 38 3.00 -0.93 -8.84
N ILE A 39 3.97 -0.07 -8.50
CA ILE A 39 3.80 1.37 -8.63
C ILE A 39 3.68 1.72 -10.11
N GLN A 40 2.53 2.25 -10.51
CA GLN A 40 2.33 2.82 -11.84
C GLN A 40 2.86 4.26 -11.87
N ARG A 41 3.77 4.54 -12.79
CA ARG A 41 4.35 5.88 -12.99
C ARG A 41 3.59 6.59 -14.09
N VAL A 42 3.26 7.86 -13.86
CA VAL A 42 2.56 8.72 -14.81
C VAL A 42 3.36 10.01 -14.95
N ASN A 43 3.60 10.44 -16.19
CA ASN A 43 4.19 11.73 -16.49
C ASN A 43 3.08 12.78 -16.56
N LEU A 44 3.29 13.92 -15.92
CA LEU A 44 2.34 15.03 -15.85
C LEU A 44 3.08 16.33 -16.09
N ASP A 45 2.55 17.16 -16.98
CA ASP A 45 3.04 18.51 -17.17
C ASP A 45 2.41 19.43 -16.12
N LEU A 46 3.24 20.17 -15.40
CA LEU A 46 2.84 21.15 -14.38
C LEU A 46 3.44 22.50 -14.75
N THR A 47 2.67 23.57 -14.57
CA THR A 47 3.21 24.92 -14.76
C THR A 47 4.25 25.23 -13.68
N ALA A 48 5.12 26.21 -13.93
CA ALA A 48 6.10 26.66 -12.95
C ALA A 48 5.42 27.13 -11.64
N ASP A 49 4.31 27.86 -11.78
CA ASP A 49 3.54 28.37 -10.64
C ASP A 49 2.96 27.22 -9.79
N MET A 50 2.37 26.20 -10.42
CA MET A 50 1.88 25.01 -9.72
C MET A 50 3.00 24.28 -8.98
N LEU A 51 4.18 24.18 -9.60
CA LEU A 51 5.33 23.53 -8.97
C LEU A 51 5.79 24.32 -7.74
N GLN A 52 5.84 25.65 -7.83
CA GLN A 52 6.20 26.53 -6.72
C GLN A 52 5.23 26.41 -5.54
N GLU A 53 3.91 26.39 -5.82
CA GLU A 53 2.89 26.19 -4.80
C GLU A 53 3.03 24.82 -4.11
N LEU A 54 3.28 23.76 -4.89
CA LEU A 54 3.53 22.42 -4.36
C LEU A 54 4.79 22.36 -3.50
N ASP A 55 5.86 23.04 -3.90
CA ASP A 55 7.10 23.15 -3.13
C ASP A 55 6.89 23.87 -1.80
N GLN A 56 6.16 24.98 -1.80
CA GLN A 56 5.83 25.72 -0.58
C GLN A 56 4.99 24.87 0.38
N ALA A 57 3.97 24.19 -0.12
CA ALA A 57 3.14 23.29 0.68
C ALA A 57 3.95 22.12 1.25
N ALA A 58 4.81 21.50 0.44
CA ALA A 58 5.69 20.41 0.86
C ALA A 58 6.65 20.85 1.95
N SER A 59 7.25 22.04 1.82
CA SER A 59 8.14 22.63 2.82
C SER A 59 7.41 22.92 4.13
N ALA A 60 6.24 23.55 4.07
CA ALA A 60 5.46 23.91 5.26
C ALA A 60 5.02 22.67 6.05
N LEU A 61 4.70 21.57 5.35
CA LEU A 61 4.28 20.31 5.94
C LEU A 61 5.45 19.37 6.29
N ASN A 62 6.69 19.73 5.91
CA ASN A 62 7.89 18.89 6.03
C ASN A 62 7.72 17.48 5.43
N VAL A 63 7.20 17.42 4.21
CA VAL A 63 6.98 16.16 3.46
C VAL A 63 7.45 16.31 2.01
N SER A 64 7.54 15.18 1.29
CA SER A 64 7.83 15.23 -0.15
C SER A 64 6.68 15.82 -0.97
N ARG A 65 6.98 16.49 -2.10
CA ARG A 65 5.98 16.91 -3.10
C ARG A 65 5.05 15.78 -3.51
N GLN A 66 5.58 14.57 -3.70
CA GLN A 66 4.78 13.41 -4.06
C GLN A 66 3.74 13.05 -2.99
N ALA A 67 4.03 13.28 -1.69
CA ALA A 67 3.05 13.06 -0.63
C ALA A 67 1.91 14.07 -0.72
N VAL A 68 2.24 15.36 -0.93
CA VAL A 68 1.24 16.43 -1.13
C VAL A 68 0.36 16.11 -2.34
N ILE A 69 0.95 15.81 -3.49
CA ILE A 69 0.25 15.45 -4.73
C ILE A 69 -0.70 14.27 -4.50
N LYS A 70 -0.23 13.19 -3.85
CA LYS A 70 -1.05 12.00 -3.56
C LYS A 70 -2.27 12.34 -2.71
N VAL A 71 -2.11 13.17 -1.69
CA VAL A 71 -3.20 13.58 -0.80
C VAL A 71 -4.22 14.45 -1.55
N PHE A 72 -3.75 15.44 -2.32
CA PHE A 72 -4.64 16.32 -3.07
C PHE A 72 -5.44 15.58 -4.15
N ILE A 73 -4.80 14.68 -4.91
CA ILE A 73 -5.49 13.82 -5.87
C ILE A 73 -6.57 12.98 -5.17
N ARG A 74 -6.23 12.38 -4.02
CA ARG A 74 -7.19 11.57 -3.27
C ARG A 74 -8.39 12.39 -2.80
N GLN A 75 -8.15 13.56 -2.24
CA GLN A 75 -9.20 14.47 -1.76
C GLN A 75 -10.12 14.92 -2.90
N ALA A 76 -9.55 15.34 -4.03
CA ALA A 76 -10.33 15.77 -5.19
C ALA A 76 -11.22 14.63 -5.74
N LEU A 77 -10.68 13.40 -5.84
CA LEU A 77 -11.45 12.23 -6.28
C LEU A 77 -12.56 11.86 -5.29
N ASP A 78 -12.29 11.91 -3.98
CA ASP A 78 -13.30 11.64 -2.96
C ASP A 78 -14.45 12.65 -3.03
N GLN A 79 -14.13 13.94 -3.13
CA GLN A 79 -15.13 15.00 -3.30
C GLN A 79 -15.95 14.81 -4.57
N HIS A 80 -15.31 14.48 -5.69
CA HIS A 80 -15.97 14.21 -6.95
C HIS A 80 -16.94 13.00 -6.84
N HIS A 81 -16.52 11.91 -6.20
CA HIS A 81 -17.38 10.74 -5.98
C HIS A 81 -18.58 11.06 -5.07
N LEU A 82 -18.37 11.85 -4.01
CA LEU A 82 -19.46 12.29 -3.13
C LEU A 82 -20.49 13.14 -3.90
N ALA A 83 -20.02 14.08 -4.72
CA ALA A 83 -20.90 14.91 -5.55
C ALA A 83 -21.68 14.08 -6.58
N GLN A 84 -21.05 13.09 -7.22
CA GLN A 84 -21.73 12.19 -8.15
C GLN A 84 -22.79 11.33 -7.45
N LYS A 85 -22.51 10.79 -6.26
CA LYS A 85 -23.49 10.02 -5.49
C LYS A 85 -24.70 10.86 -5.11
N ALA A 86 -24.49 12.10 -4.68
CA ALA A 86 -25.58 13.03 -4.37
C ALA A 86 -26.48 13.28 -5.59
N ARG A 87 -25.88 13.49 -6.77
CA ARG A 87 -26.65 13.70 -8.03
C ARG A 87 -27.46 12.49 -8.47
N ARG A 88 -27.02 11.26 -8.14
CA ARG A 88 -27.74 10.02 -8.50
C ARG A 88 -28.86 9.67 -7.51
N ALA A 89 -28.88 10.31 -6.34
CA ALA A 89 -29.88 10.11 -5.31
C ALA A 89 -31.07 11.09 -5.45
N VAL A 90 -31.00 12.02 -6.39
CA VAL A 90 -32.06 12.95 -6.81
C VAL A 90 -32.69 12.41 -8.10
#